data_AF-A0A821AUR3-F1
#
_entry.id   AF-A0A821AUR3-F1
#
_cell.length_a   1.000
_cell.length_b   1.000
_cell.length_c   1.000
_cell.angle_alpha   90.00
_cell.angle_beta   90.00
_cell.angle_gamma   90.00
#
_symmetry.space_group_name_H-M   'P 1'
#
loop_
_entity.id
_entity.type
_entity.pdbx_description
1 polymer ?
#
loop_
_entity_poly.entity_id
_entity_poly.type
_entity_poly.pdbx_seq_one_letter_code
_entity_poly.pdbx_strand_id
1 'polypeptide(L)'
;DCMSSTRKSCITDYQATDIFKNYAYPEASACAASYAPGMPTSVHAALTDVAFAGCGTLKGFVKMRAALYKNDWKSASNELKNSVWCKDVKSNRCNLNMACIASGN
;
A
#
# COMPACT_ATOMS: atom_id res chain seq x y z
N ASP A 1 26.58 6.55 13.23
CA ASP A 1 25.88 6.49 14.52
C ASP A 1 24.45 6.97 14.39
N CYS A 2 23.48 6.06 14.17
CA CYS A 2 22.04 6.39 14.16
C CYS A 2 21.38 6.26 15.54
N MET A 3 22.16 5.96 16.60
CA MET A 3 21.62 5.85 17.95
C MET A 3 22.60 6.40 18.98
N SER A 4 22.54 7.71 19.23
CA SER A 4 22.95 8.24 20.54
C SER A 4 21.70 8.65 21.31
N SER A 5 21.43 7.94 22.41
CA SER A 5 20.49 8.31 23.47
C SER A 5 19.03 8.52 23.05
N THR A 6 18.32 7.43 22.73
CA THR A 6 16.86 7.44 22.87
C THR A 6 16.50 7.11 24.32
N ARG A 7 16.09 8.11 25.09
CA ARG A 7 15.28 7.84 26.29
C ARG A 7 14.07 7.00 25.83
N LYS A 8 13.72 5.93 26.55
CA LYS A 8 12.48 5.17 26.33
C LYS A 8 11.29 6.07 26.69
N SER A 9 10.90 6.97 25.79
CA SER A 9 9.63 7.66 25.83
C SER A 9 8.70 6.99 24.83
N CYS A 10 7.66 6.34 25.31
CA CYS A 10 6.58 5.89 24.44
C CYS A 10 5.88 7.12 23.84
N ILE A 11 5.55 7.06 22.56
CA ILE A 11 4.64 8.04 21.95
C ILE A 11 3.22 7.79 22.47
N THR A 12 2.43 8.84 22.58
CA THR A 12 1.00 8.77 22.88
C THR A 12 0.20 8.38 21.63
N ASP A 13 -1.03 7.90 21.82
CA ASP A 13 -1.95 7.61 20.70
C ASP A 13 -2.20 8.83 19.81
N TYR A 14 -2.24 10.03 20.42
CA TYR A 14 -2.34 11.28 19.68
C TYR A 14 -1.13 11.48 18.75
N GLN A 15 0.09 11.31 19.29
CA GLN A 15 1.32 11.43 18.51
C GLN A 15 1.41 10.34 17.42
N ALA A 16 1.02 9.09 17.73
CA ALA A 16 0.99 8.02 16.74
C ALA A 16 -0.02 8.31 15.62
N THR A 17 -1.21 8.80 15.96
CA THR A 17 -2.25 9.18 15.01
C THR A 17 -1.82 10.36 14.16
N ASP A 18 -1.17 11.36 14.75
CA ASP A 18 -0.62 12.52 14.05
C ASP A 18 0.44 12.09 13.03
N ILE A 19 1.40 11.26 13.45
CA ILE A 19 2.43 10.70 12.57
C ILE A 19 1.78 9.95 11.39
N PHE A 20 0.79 9.10 11.67
CA PHE A 20 0.11 8.36 10.63
C PHE A 20 -0.63 9.26 9.66
N LYS A 21 -1.49 10.16 10.16
CA LYS A 21 -2.39 10.98 9.33
C LYS A 21 -1.67 12.06 8.54
N ASN A 22 -0.63 12.66 9.11
CA ASN A 22 0.01 13.84 8.54
C ASN A 22 1.31 13.52 7.78
N TYR A 23 1.87 12.32 7.96
CA TYR A 23 3.14 11.95 7.32
C TYR A 23 3.04 10.62 6.55
N ALA A 24 2.80 9.51 7.25
CA ALA A 24 2.90 8.19 6.63
C ALA A 24 1.79 7.93 5.59
N TYR A 25 0.53 8.23 5.94
CA TYR A 25 -0.60 7.99 5.06
C TYR A 25 -0.59 8.92 3.82
N PRO A 26 -0.36 10.24 3.94
CA PRO A 26 -0.26 11.12 2.77
C PRO A 26 0.83 10.69 1.79
N GLU A 27 2.01 10.27 2.28
CA GLU A 27 3.10 9.79 1.42
C GLU A 27 2.70 8.52 0.65
N ALA A 28 2.15 7.52 1.36
CA ALA A 28 1.70 6.28 0.73
C ALA A 28 0.56 6.50 -0.26
N SER A 29 -0.41 7.34 0.10
CA SER A 29 -1.56 7.68 -0.75
C SER A 29 -1.14 8.46 -1.99
N ALA A 30 -0.21 9.41 -1.87
CA ALA A 30 0.37 10.12 -3.01
C ALA A 30 1.13 9.18 -3.95
N CYS A 31 1.87 8.20 -3.40
CA CYS A 31 2.50 7.17 -4.22
C CYS A 31 1.47 6.35 -5.00
N ALA A 32 0.39 5.90 -4.34
CA ALA A 32 -0.68 5.16 -5.00
C ALA A 32 -1.34 5.97 -6.13
N ALA A 33 -1.64 7.25 -5.88
CA ALA A 33 -2.25 8.15 -6.86
C ALA A 33 -1.32 8.39 -8.06
N SER A 34 0.00 8.52 -7.83
CA SER A 34 0.98 8.66 -8.91
C SER A 34 1.16 7.36 -9.70
N TYR A 35 1.12 6.21 -9.02
CA TYR A 35 1.26 4.91 -9.64
C TYR A 35 0.06 4.57 -10.55
N ALA A 36 -1.17 4.79 -10.09
CA ALA A 36 -2.37 4.56 -10.88
C ALA A 36 -3.41 5.66 -10.58
N PRO A 37 -3.36 6.80 -11.29
CA PRO A 37 -4.26 7.92 -11.05
C PRO A 37 -5.70 7.59 -11.45
N GLY A 38 -6.64 8.13 -10.69
CA GLY A 38 -8.08 7.99 -10.97
C GLY A 38 -8.65 6.59 -10.70
N MET A 39 -7.95 5.76 -9.93
CA MET A 39 -8.47 4.45 -9.56
C MET A 39 -9.68 4.56 -8.62
N PRO A 40 -10.60 3.58 -8.67
CA PRO A 40 -11.71 3.47 -7.72
C PRO A 40 -11.24 3.44 -6.26
N THR A 41 -12.12 3.80 -5.31
CA THR A 41 -11.69 4.14 -3.95
C THR A 41 -11.08 2.94 -3.22
N SER A 42 -11.68 1.75 -3.36
CA SER A 42 -11.14 0.54 -2.71
C SER A 42 -9.84 0.09 -3.37
N VAL A 43 -9.72 0.24 -4.69
CA VAL A 43 -8.48 -0.05 -5.42
C VAL A 43 -7.38 0.89 -4.95
N HIS A 44 -7.65 2.19 -4.86
CA HIS A 44 -6.70 3.19 -4.35
C HIS A 44 -6.28 2.91 -2.90
N ALA A 45 -7.22 2.49 -2.04
CA ALA A 45 -6.91 2.10 -0.66
C ALA A 45 -5.97 0.88 -0.60
N ALA A 46 -6.20 -0.13 -1.43
CA ALA A 46 -5.31 -1.29 -1.52
C ALA A 46 -3.91 -0.93 -2.03
N LEU A 47 -3.83 -0.08 -3.05
CA LEU A 47 -2.54 0.42 -3.57
C LEU A 47 -1.80 1.25 -2.52
N THR A 48 -2.52 2.07 -1.76
CA THR A 48 -1.98 2.84 -0.62
C THR A 48 -1.42 1.90 0.44
N ASP A 49 -2.13 0.83 0.76
CA ASP A 49 -1.67 -0.14 1.75
C ASP A 49 -0.39 -0.87 1.32
N VAL A 50 -0.30 -1.25 0.04
CA VAL A 50 0.92 -1.81 -0.55
C VAL A 50 2.06 -0.79 -0.52
N ALA A 51 1.78 0.49 -0.77
CA ALA A 51 2.77 1.57 -0.76
C ALA A 51 3.39 1.82 0.63
N PHE A 52 2.77 1.38 1.74
CA PHE A 52 3.43 1.41 3.06
C PHE A 52 4.67 0.51 3.14
N ALA A 53 4.82 -0.47 2.25
CA ALA A 53 6.07 -1.21 2.08
C ALA A 53 7.13 -0.42 1.27
N GLY A 54 6.87 0.85 0.99
CA GLY A 54 7.70 1.74 0.18
C GLY A 54 7.16 1.91 -1.24
N CYS A 55 7.26 3.14 -1.74
CA CYS A 55 6.78 3.47 -3.09
C CYS A 55 7.51 2.70 -4.21
N GLY A 56 8.79 2.35 -3.98
CA GLY A 56 9.56 1.50 -4.88
C GLY A 56 8.96 0.09 -5.03
N THR A 57 8.48 -0.49 -3.92
CA THR A 57 7.80 -1.79 -3.91
C THR A 57 6.57 -1.74 -4.81
N LEU A 58 5.69 -0.75 -4.62
CA LEU A 58 4.48 -0.59 -5.46
C LEU A 58 4.84 -0.39 -6.95
N LYS A 59 5.83 0.46 -7.25
CA LYS A 59 6.30 0.70 -8.63
C LYS A 59 6.83 -0.55 -9.31
N GLY A 60 7.32 -1.53 -8.56
CA GLY A 60 7.78 -2.83 -9.08
C GLY A 60 6.68 -3.70 -9.70
N PHE A 61 5.40 -3.43 -9.38
CA PHE A 61 4.26 -4.19 -9.90
C PHE A 61 3.85 -3.73 -11.31
N VAL A 62 4.72 -3.88 -12.30
CA VAL A 62 4.48 -3.37 -13.66
C VAL A 62 3.25 -4.02 -14.32
N LYS A 63 3.06 -5.34 -14.17
CA LYS A 63 1.93 -6.07 -14.76
C LYS A 63 0.61 -5.73 -14.10
N MET A 64 0.61 -5.57 -12.78
CA MET A 64 -0.57 -5.10 -12.05
C MET A 64 -1.00 -3.73 -12.57
N ARG A 65 -0.05 -2.78 -12.72
CA ARG A 65 -0.32 -1.45 -13.27
C ARG A 65 -0.97 -1.51 -14.65
N ALA A 66 -0.41 -2.32 -15.54
CA ALA A 66 -0.94 -2.50 -16.88
C ALA A 66 -2.36 -3.11 -16.88
N ALA A 67 -2.64 -4.03 -15.96
CA ALA A 67 -3.97 -4.61 -15.79
C ALA A 67 -4.98 -3.61 -15.23
N LEU A 68 -4.59 -2.80 -14.24
CA LEU A 68 -5.43 -1.74 -13.66
C LEU A 68 -5.91 -0.73 -14.73
N TYR A 69 -5.02 -0.26 -15.61
CA TYR A 69 -5.39 0.65 -16.69
C TYR A 69 -6.34 0.04 -17.74
N LYS A 70 -6.44 -1.30 -17.79
CA LYS A 70 -7.39 -2.03 -18.63
C LYS A 70 -8.66 -2.41 -17.88
N ASN A 71 -8.79 -2.00 -16.62
CA ASN A 71 -9.84 -2.47 -15.70
C ASN A 71 -9.87 -4.01 -15.56
N ASP A 72 -8.73 -4.68 -15.76
CA ASP A 72 -8.58 -6.12 -15.55
C ASP A 72 -8.23 -6.40 -14.08
N TRP A 73 -9.26 -6.26 -13.23
CA TRP A 73 -9.16 -6.41 -11.78
C TRP A 73 -8.69 -7.81 -11.35
N LYS A 74 -9.06 -8.83 -12.15
CA LYS A 74 -8.67 -10.22 -11.88
C LYS A 74 -7.18 -10.40 -12.11
N SER A 75 -6.63 -9.94 -13.23
CA SER A 75 -5.19 -10.01 -13.48
C SER A 75 -4.40 -9.14 -12.50
N ALA A 76 -4.91 -7.95 -12.16
CA ALA A 76 -4.28 -7.08 -11.17
C ALA A 76 -4.18 -7.75 -9.79
N SER A 77 -5.27 -8.32 -9.28
CA SER A 77 -5.28 -9.01 -7.98
C SER A 77 -4.43 -10.29 -7.99
N ASN A 78 -4.37 -11.03 -9.09
CA ASN A 78 -3.51 -12.21 -9.23
C ASN A 78 -2.02 -11.87 -9.22
N GLU A 79 -1.62 -10.75 -9.81
CA GLU A 79 -0.23 -10.29 -9.73
C GLU A 79 0.15 -9.99 -8.28
N LEU A 80 -0.73 -9.33 -7.52
CA LEU A 80 -0.51 -9.08 -6.10
C LEU A 80 -0.35 -10.39 -5.32
N LYS A 81 -1.25 -11.36 -5.54
CA LYS A 81 -1.23 -12.69 -4.90
C LYS A 81 0.12 -13.40 -5.04
N ASN A 82 0.74 -13.29 -6.21
CA ASN A 82 1.96 -14.03 -6.55
C ASN A 82 3.25 -13.30 -6.14
N SER A 83 3.14 -12.12 -5.53
CA SER A 83 4.27 -11.26 -5.21
C SER A 83 5.00 -11.63 -3.91
N VAL A 84 6.22 -11.13 -3.78
CA VAL A 84 6.99 -11.21 -2.52
C VAL A 84 6.29 -10.44 -1.40
N TRP A 85 5.74 -9.26 -1.70
CA TRP A 85 4.97 -8.47 -0.73
C TRP A 85 3.86 -9.29 -0.07
N CYS A 86 3.08 -10.04 -0.86
CA CYS A 86 2.01 -10.90 -0.35
C CYS A 86 2.53 -12.02 0.58
N LYS A 87 3.72 -12.54 0.30
CA LYS A 87 4.39 -13.52 1.17
C LYS A 87 4.82 -12.89 2.49
N ASP A 88 5.36 -11.67 2.45
CA ASP A 88 5.91 -10.98 3.62
C ASP A 88 4.81 -10.53 4.60
N VAL A 89 3.71 -9.98 4.08
CA VAL A 89 2.62 -9.45 4.93
C VAL A 89 1.67 -10.52 5.47
N LYS A 90 1.88 -11.79 5.10
CA LYS A 90 1.03 -12.95 5.41
C LYS A 90 -0.37 -12.85 4.78
N SER A 91 -1.08 -13.97 4.78
CA SER A 91 -2.29 -14.19 3.97
C SER A 91 -3.40 -13.16 4.19
N ASN A 92 -3.70 -12.76 5.43
CA ASN A 92 -4.88 -11.93 5.70
C ASN A 92 -4.78 -10.51 5.10
N ARG A 93 -3.65 -9.80 5.27
CA ARG A 93 -3.48 -8.45 4.71
C ARG A 93 -3.45 -8.50 3.19
N CYS A 94 -2.77 -9.50 2.63
CA CYS A 94 -2.76 -9.70 1.19
C CYS A 94 -4.16 -10.00 0.61
N ASN A 95 -4.92 -10.90 1.25
CA ASN A 95 -6.26 -11.27 0.80
C ASN A 95 -7.23 -10.08 0.80
N LEU A 96 -7.15 -9.20 1.81
CA LEU A 96 -7.96 -7.99 1.88
C LEU A 96 -7.67 -7.04 0.71
N ASN A 97 -6.39 -6.75 0.46
CA ASN A 97 -6.01 -5.88 -0.65
C ASN A 97 -6.34 -6.50 -2.02
N MET A 98 -6.18 -7.82 -2.16
CA MET A 98 -6.64 -8.53 -3.36
C MET A 98 -8.14 -8.38 -3.57
N ALA A 99 -8.95 -8.49 -2.52
CA ALA A 99 -10.39 -8.33 -2.60
C ALA A 99 -10.80 -6.91 -3.00
N CYS A 100 -10.14 -5.89 -2.42
CA CYS A 100 -10.34 -4.50 -2.81
C CYS A 100 -9.98 -4.26 -4.28
N ILE A 101 -8.81 -4.73 -4.73
CA ILE A 101 -8.41 -4.62 -6.15
C ILE A 101 -9.40 -5.35 -7.06
N ALA A 102 -9.79 -6.58 -6.70
CA ALA A 102 -10.71 -7.41 -7.48
C ALA A 102 -12.12 -6.82 -7.58
N SER A 103 -12.52 -5.97 -6.62
CA SER A 103 -13.84 -5.35 -6.60
C SER A 103 -14.01 -4.26 -7.67
N GLY A 104 -12.92 -3.59 -8.06
CA GLY A 104 -12.96 -2.49 -9.04
C GLY A 104 -13.80 -1.27 -8.62
N ASN A 105 -14.14 -1.14 -7.33
CA ASN A 105 -15.00 -0.08 -6.78
C ASN A 105 -14.25 0.90 -5.87
#